data_AF-A0A956WF49-F1
#
_entry.id   AF-A0A956WF49-F1
#
_cell.length_a   1.000
_cell.length_b   1.000
_cell.length_c   1.000
_cell.angle_alpha   90.00
_cell.angle_beta   90.00
_cell.angle_gamma   90.00
#
_symmetry.space_group_name_H-M   'P 1'
#
loop_
_entity.id
_entity.type
_entity.pdbx_description
1 polymer ?
#
loop_
_entity_poly.entity_id
_entity_poly.type
_entity_poly.pdbx_seq_one_letter_code
_entity_poly.pdbx_strand_id
1 'polypeptide(L)'
;VLISRPIAGASEMVKPPHFEAANAVGAAIAQISGEVDRVYSLEGMTREQALDDAKAEATAKAIEAGADPKSVTIVDVEDVPLAYLPGNATRIRVKAVGDLTLNA
;
A
#
# COMPACT_ATOMS: atom_id res chain seq x y z
N VAL A 1 -5.38 4.06 -23.96
CA VAL A 1 -6.09 5.36 -23.81
C VAL A 1 -7.58 5.11 -23.95
N LEU A 2 -8.34 5.41 -22.90
CA LEU A 2 -9.78 5.14 -22.85
C LEU A 2 -10.62 6.30 -23.41
N ILE A 3 -10.06 7.51 -23.49
CA ILE A 3 -10.75 8.69 -24.05
C ILE A 3 -9.80 9.45 -24.95
N SER A 4 -10.20 9.65 -26.21
CA SER A 4 -9.42 10.32 -27.27
C SER A 4 -10.12 11.53 -27.87
N ARG A 5 -11.31 11.87 -27.38
CA ARG A 5 -12.13 13.00 -27.84
C ARG A 5 -12.07 14.15 -26.83
N PRO A 6 -12.21 15.41 -27.27
CA PRO A 6 -12.37 16.53 -26.34
C PRO A 6 -13.51 16.27 -25.33
N ILE A 7 -13.26 16.58 -24.06
CA ILE A 7 -14.25 16.48 -22.98
C ILE A 7 -14.69 17.89 -22.61
N ALA A 8 -16.00 18.15 -22.71
CA ALA A 8 -16.56 19.42 -22.25
C ALA A 8 -16.28 19.59 -20.75
N GLY A 9 -15.67 20.73 -20.37
CA GLY A 9 -15.27 21.02 -19.00
C GLY A 9 -13.82 20.69 -18.64
N ALA A 10 -13.06 20.00 -19.50
CA ALA A 10 -11.61 19.89 -19.35
C ALA A 10 -10.94 21.11 -20.00
N SER A 11 -10.11 21.84 -19.24
CA SER A 11 -9.36 22.98 -19.76
C SER A 11 -8.29 22.58 -20.79
N GLU A 12 -7.73 21.38 -20.64
CA GLU A 12 -6.71 20.82 -21.52
C GLU A 12 -6.80 19.30 -21.58
N MET A 13 -6.38 18.72 -22.71
CA MET A 13 -6.18 17.29 -22.87
C MET A 13 -4.75 17.02 -23.34
N VAL A 14 -3.95 16.41 -22.47
CA VAL A 14 -2.55 16.06 -22.77
C VAL A 14 -2.48 14.59 -23.18
N LYS A 15 -1.88 14.34 -24.34
CA LYS A 15 -1.55 12.99 -24.82
C LYS A 15 -0.03 12.88 -25.00
N PRO A 16 0.68 12.32 -24.01
CA PRO A 16 2.13 12.19 -24.08
C PRO A 16 2.59 11.34 -25.27
N PRO A 17 3.81 11.56 -25.80
CA PRO A 17 4.47 10.58 -26.65
C PRO A 17 4.53 9.21 -25.97
N HIS A 18 4.43 8.13 -26.74
CA HIS A 18 4.46 6.74 -26.23
C HIS A 18 3.37 6.38 -25.21
N PHE A 19 2.21 7.04 -25.25
CA PHE A 19 1.08 6.79 -24.35
C PHE A 19 0.63 5.32 -24.31
N GLU A 20 0.89 4.56 -25.38
CA GLU A 20 0.62 3.12 -25.48
C GLU A 20 1.41 2.30 -24.47
N ALA A 21 2.58 2.79 -24.05
CA ALA A 21 3.46 2.13 -23.08
C ALA A 21 3.24 2.61 -21.63
N ALA A 22 2.28 3.51 -21.38
CA ALA A 22 2.10 4.13 -20.06
C ALA A 22 1.95 3.12 -18.91
N ASN A 23 1.25 2.01 -19.12
CA ASN A 23 1.10 0.96 -18.11
C ASN A 23 2.43 0.26 -17.81
N ALA A 24 3.27 0.03 -18.82
CA ALA A 24 4.58 -0.60 -18.64
C ALA A 24 5.54 0.34 -17.90
N VAL A 25 5.51 1.64 -18.22
CA VAL A 25 6.28 2.66 -17.49
C VAL A 25 5.82 2.70 -16.02
N GLY A 26 4.51 2.70 -15.78
CA GLY A 26 3.94 2.67 -14.43
C GLY A 26 4.41 1.46 -13.62
N ALA A 27 4.46 0.28 -14.24
CA ALA A 27 4.98 -0.92 -13.60
C ALA A 27 6.49 -0.84 -13.32
N ALA A 28 7.28 -0.24 -14.23
CA ALA A 28 8.72 -0.14 -14.10
C ALA A 28 9.19 0.86 -13.03
N ILE A 29 8.39 1.89 -12.74
CA ILE A 29 8.66 2.88 -11.68
C ILE A 29 7.98 2.55 -10.35
N ALA A 30 7.19 1.47 -10.29
CA ALA A 30 6.44 1.11 -9.09
C ALA A 30 7.39 0.66 -7.98
N GLN A 31 7.12 1.11 -6.76
CA GLN A 31 7.79 0.63 -5.56
C GLN A 31 7.27 -0.75 -5.16
N ILE A 32 8.13 -1.54 -4.52
CA ILE A 32 7.78 -2.83 -3.94
C ILE A 32 6.94 -2.58 -2.69
N SER A 33 5.81 -3.29 -2.56
CA SER A 33 4.87 -3.09 -1.47
C SER A 33 4.61 -4.35 -0.67
N GLY A 34 4.43 -4.21 0.64
CA GLY A 34 3.93 -5.24 1.54
C GLY A 34 2.64 -4.77 2.21
N GLU A 35 1.64 -5.64 2.28
CA GLU A 35 0.33 -5.32 2.88
C GLU A 35 -0.07 -6.38 3.91
N VAL A 36 -0.67 -5.89 4.99
CA VAL A 36 -1.30 -6.69 6.04
C VAL A 36 -2.73 -6.18 6.21
N ASP A 37 -3.68 -7.10 6.29
CA ASP A 37 -5.09 -6.82 6.59
C ASP A 37 -5.58 -7.94 7.52
N ARG A 38 -5.72 -7.62 8.81
CA ARG A 38 -6.04 -8.62 9.85
C ARG A 38 -6.98 -8.03 10.89
N VAL A 39 -7.80 -8.89 11.47
CA VAL A 39 -8.59 -8.60 12.67
C VAL A 39 -7.80 -8.99 13.91
N TYR A 40 -7.56 -8.03 14.79
CA TYR A 40 -6.92 -8.21 16.09
C TYR A 40 -7.99 -8.25 17.18
N SER A 41 -7.85 -9.16 18.14
CA SER A 41 -8.53 -9.03 19.43
C SER A 41 -7.63 -8.22 20.37
N LEU A 42 -8.19 -7.20 21.02
CA LEU A 42 -7.47 -6.38 21.98
C LEU A 42 -7.58 -6.93 23.41
N GLU A 43 -8.13 -8.14 23.58
CA GLU A 43 -8.08 -8.86 24.86
C GLU A 43 -6.64 -9.33 25.11
N GLY A 44 -5.93 -8.64 26.00
CA GLY A 44 -4.54 -8.96 26.35
C GLY A 44 -3.48 -8.29 25.48
N MET A 45 -3.88 -7.41 24.55
CA MET A 45 -2.98 -6.62 23.71
C MET A 45 -3.48 -5.18 23.60
N THR A 46 -2.58 -4.20 23.68
CA THR A 46 -2.95 -2.80 23.45
C THR A 46 -3.12 -2.54 21.95
N ARG A 47 -3.93 -1.53 21.62
CA ARG A 47 -4.07 -1.05 20.23
C ARG A 47 -2.72 -0.70 19.59
N GLU A 48 -1.83 -0.10 20.36
CA GLU A 48 -0.49 0.29 19.89
C GLU A 48 0.37 -0.93 19.56
N GLN A 49 0.33 -1.97 20.41
CA GLN A 49 1.00 -3.25 20.13
C GLN A 49 0.46 -3.91 18.86
N ALA A 50 -0.86 -3.89 18.64
CA ALA A 50 -1.48 -4.44 17.43
C ALA A 50 -1.10 -3.64 16.17
N LEU A 51 -1.01 -2.31 16.27
CA LEU A 51 -0.55 -1.45 15.18
C LEU A 51 0.93 -1.69 14.85
N ASP A 52 1.78 -1.83 15.86
CA ASP A 52 3.22 -2.05 15.67
C ASP A 52 3.50 -3.44 15.11
N ASP A 53 2.76 -4.47 15.54
CA ASP A 53 2.80 -5.81 14.94
C ASP A 53 2.42 -5.77 13.45
N ALA A 54 1.31 -5.10 13.11
CA ALA A 54 0.87 -4.96 11.73
C ALA A 54 1.87 -4.19 10.85
N LYS A 55 2.51 -3.13 11.38
CA LYS A 55 3.56 -2.37 10.67
C LYS A 55 4.81 -3.20 10.47
N ALA A 56 5.24 -3.96 11.47
CA ALA A 56 6.38 -4.85 11.37
C ALA A 56 6.14 -5.93 10.32
N GLU A 57 4.96 -6.56 10.32
CA GLU A 57 4.58 -7.58 9.34
C GLU A 57 4.50 -6.99 7.92
N ALA A 58 3.91 -5.80 7.73
CA ALA A 58 3.84 -5.14 6.42
C ALA A 58 5.24 -4.78 5.89
N THR A 59 6.12 -4.29 6.77
CA THR A 59 7.52 -3.99 6.44
C THR A 59 8.27 -5.25 6.02
N ALA A 60 8.13 -6.34 6.80
CA ALA A 60 8.76 -7.62 6.50
C ALA A 60 8.30 -8.18 5.14
N LYS A 61 7.00 -8.10 4.84
CA LYS A 61 6.44 -8.50 3.55
C LYS A 61 6.99 -7.67 2.39
N ALA A 62 7.18 -6.36 2.57
CA ALA A 62 7.79 -5.51 1.53
C ALA A 62 9.24 -5.93 1.26
N ILE A 63 10.01 -6.21 2.32
CA ILE A 63 11.41 -6.68 2.20
C ILE A 63 11.47 -8.06 1.54
N GLU A 64 10.61 -8.99 1.95
CA GLU A 64 10.52 -10.34 1.34
C GLU A 64 10.17 -10.25 -0.15
N ALA A 65 9.33 -9.29 -0.54
CA ALA A 65 9.00 -9.00 -1.92
C ALA A 65 10.13 -8.30 -2.72
N GLY A 66 11.25 -7.95 -2.07
CA GLY A 66 12.44 -7.38 -2.72
C GLY A 66 12.66 -5.88 -2.47
N ALA A 67 11.92 -5.25 -1.56
CA ALA A 67 12.17 -3.86 -1.18
C ALA A 67 13.51 -3.73 -0.43
N ASP A 68 14.28 -2.67 -0.70
CA ASP A 68 15.46 -2.33 0.09
C ASP A 68 15.02 -1.97 1.52
N PRO A 69 15.46 -2.72 2.56
CA PRO A 69 15.08 -2.47 3.94
C PRO A 69 15.30 -1.04 4.43
N LYS A 70 16.26 -0.31 3.86
CA LYS A 70 16.56 1.08 4.24
C LYS A 70 15.60 2.10 3.65
N SER A 71 14.89 1.72 2.59
CA SER A 71 13.93 2.59 1.89
C SER A 71 12.49 2.36 2.35
N VAL A 72 12.21 1.28 3.09
CA VAL A 72 10.84 0.91 3.45
C VAL A 72 10.21 1.95 4.36
N THR A 73 9.03 2.41 3.98
CA THR A 73 8.20 3.33 4.75
C THR A 73 6.75 2.88 4.75
N ILE A 74 6.03 3.23 5.81
CA ILE A 74 4.59 2.99 5.91
C ILE A 74 3.87 4.13 5.17
N VAL A 75 3.02 3.78 4.21
CA VAL A 75 2.28 4.76 3.40
C VAL A 75 0.79 4.77 3.69
N ASP A 76 0.27 3.71 4.30
CA ASP A 76 -1.14 3.62 4.65
C ASP A 76 -1.33 2.81 5.93
N VAL A 77 -2.24 3.29 6.79
CA VAL A 77 -2.65 2.65 8.04
C VAL A 77 -4.13 2.91 8.24
N GLU A 78 -4.93 1.86 8.14
CA GLU A 78 -6.36 1.88 8.50
C GLU A 78 -6.55 1.08 9.79
N ASP A 79 -7.31 1.65 10.72
CA ASP A 79 -7.68 1.04 11.98
C ASP A 79 -9.17 1.25 12.21
N VAL A 80 -9.93 0.16 12.10
CA VAL A 80 -11.39 0.17 12.13
C VAL A 80 -11.88 -0.76 13.23
N PRO A 81 -12.39 -0.22 14.35
CA PRO A 81 -13.04 -1.01 15.39
C PRO A 81 -14.25 -1.78 14.86
N LEU A 82 -14.38 -3.05 15.25
CA LEU A 82 -15.47 -3.93 14.86
C LEU A 82 -16.46 -4.10 16.01
N ALA A 83 -17.45 -3.21 16.07
CA ALA A 83 -18.39 -3.06 17.19
C ALA A 83 -19.25 -4.29 17.53
N TYR A 84 -19.33 -5.29 16.65
CA TYR A 84 -20.17 -6.48 16.81
C TYR A 84 -19.38 -7.77 17.07
N LEU A 85 -18.05 -7.68 17.14
CA LEU A 85 -17.20 -8.81 17.46
C LEU A 85 -16.79 -8.76 18.95
N PRO A 86 -16.90 -9.89 19.68
CA PRO A 86 -16.43 -9.96 21.06
C PRO A 86 -14.91 -9.70 21.13
N GLY A 87 -14.45 -9.25 22.30
CA GLY A 87 -13.03 -9.02 22.57
C GLY A 87 -12.43 -7.75 22.00
N ASN A 88 -13.25 -6.70 21.89
CA ASN A 88 -12.84 -5.36 21.44
C ASN A 88 -12.03 -5.44 20.14
N ALA A 89 -12.57 -6.16 19.16
CA ALA A 89 -11.84 -6.50 17.95
C ALA A 89 -11.67 -5.28 17.03
N THR A 90 -10.51 -5.19 16.39
CA THR A 90 -10.18 -4.10 15.46
C THR A 90 -9.59 -4.70 14.20
N ARG A 91 -10.07 -4.27 13.04
CA ARG A 91 -9.42 -4.56 11.76
C ARG A 91 -8.32 -3.52 11.54
N ILE A 92 -7.10 -3.99 11.39
CA ILE A 92 -5.95 -3.15 11.06
C ILE A 92 -5.47 -3.53 9.66
N ARG A 93 -5.36 -2.54 8.79
CA ARG A 93 -4.68 -2.64 7.51
C ARG A 93 -3.46 -1.75 7.50
N VAL A 94 -2.31 -2.28 7.09
CA VAL A 94 -1.08 -1.49 6.92
C VAL A 94 -0.47 -1.80 5.57
N LYS A 95 -0.03 -0.75 4.87
CA LYS A 95 0.76 -0.85 3.65
C LYS A 95 2.12 -0.20 3.83
N ALA A 96 3.16 -0.97 3.54
CA ALA A 96 4.54 -0.51 3.44
C ALA A 96 4.97 -0.49 1.97
N VAL A 97 5.85 0.44 1.59
CA VAL A 97 6.49 0.47 0.27
C VAL A 97 7.98 0.76 0.41
N GLY A 98 8.78 0.27 -0.53
CA GLY A 98 10.20 0.60 -0.65
C GLY A 98 10.72 0.40 -2.08
N ASP A 99 11.93 0.89 -2.32
CA ASP A 99 12.59 0.80 -3.63
C ASP A 99 13.04 -0.64 -3.90
N LEU A 100 13.03 -1.06 -5.16
CA LEU A 100 13.48 -2.40 -5.55
C LEU A 100 15.00 -2.56 -5.33
N THR A 101 15.39 -3.62 -4.63
CA THR A 101 16.81 -4.02 -4.52
C THR A 101 17.26 -4.67 -5.83
N LEU A 102 18.09 -3.98 -6.63
CA LEU A 102 18.58 -4.48 -7.93
C LEU A 102 19.80 -5.42 -7.84
N ASN A 103 20.20 -5.85 -6.65
CA ASN A 103 21.36 -6.74 -6.48
C ASN A 103 20.90 -8.20 -6.39
N ALA A 104 20.90 -8.89 -7.53
CA ALA A 104 20.80 -10.35 -7.67
C ALA A 104 22.05 -10.88 -8.37
#